data_AF-B1C7I7-F1
#
_entry.id   AF-B1C7I7-F1
#
_cell.length_a   1.000
_cell.length_b   1.000
_cell.length_c   1.000
_cell.angle_alpha   90.00
_cell.angle_beta   90.00
_cell.angle_gamma   90.00
#
_symmetry.space_group_name_H-M   'P 1'
#
loop_
_entity.id
_entity.type
_entity.pdbx_description
1 polymer ?
#
loop_
_entity_poly.entity_id
_entity_poly.type
_entity_poly.pdbx_seq_one_letter_code
_entity_poly.pdbx_strand_id
1 'polypeptide(L)'
;MTKIFYKYIDKTSNKIYYTYKVDKTNKKRGKIMFPNLDAEQARNKLTNEMTAKNLNLSRVSYESKKKTGKFNIHEAKRLCKIFKCSFDYLFMTEDEINKDVG
;
A
#
# COMPACT_ATOMS: atom_id res chain seq x y z
N MET A 1 2.52 22.96 -0.05
CA MET A 1 1.45 22.35 -0.89
C MET A 1 0.99 21.08 -0.17
N THR A 2 -0.19 21.11 0.46
CA THR A 2 -0.63 20.06 1.38
C THR A 2 -1.27 18.92 0.60
N LYS A 3 -0.55 17.80 0.43
CA LYS A 3 -1.14 16.56 -0.03
C LYS A 3 -1.86 15.91 1.14
N ILE A 4 -3.18 15.78 1.05
CA ILE A 4 -4.01 15.06 2.01
C ILE A 4 -4.25 13.65 1.45
N PHE A 5 -3.81 12.65 2.20
CA PHE A 5 -4.07 11.24 1.91
C PHE A 5 -5.43 10.86 2.49
N TYR A 6 -6.29 10.27 1.67
CA TYR A 6 -7.59 9.78 2.11
C TYR A 6 -7.58 8.25 2.09
N LYS A 7 -7.87 7.66 3.25
CA LYS A 7 -8.31 6.28 3.38
C LYS A 7 -9.79 6.22 3.02
N TYR A 8 -10.10 5.84 1.79
CA TYR A 8 -11.46 5.62 1.34
C TYR A 8 -11.81 4.14 1.44
N ILE A 9 -12.88 3.82 2.17
CA ILE A 9 -13.42 2.47 2.25
C ILE A 9 -14.64 2.43 1.34
N ASP A 10 -14.56 1.71 0.23
CA ASP A 10 -15.70 1.43 -0.62
C ASP A 10 -16.56 0.35 0.04
N LYS A 11 -17.70 0.76 0.57
CA LYS A 11 -18.65 -0.13 1.27
C LYS A 11 -19.30 -1.14 0.33
N THR A 12 -19.35 -0.87 -0.98
CA THR A 12 -19.97 -1.74 -1.97
C THR A 12 -19.04 -2.88 -2.36
N SER A 13 -17.75 -2.58 -2.50
CA SER A 13 -16.74 -3.57 -2.93
C SER A 13 -15.83 -4.07 -1.80
N ASN A 14 -16.01 -3.60 -0.57
CA ASN A 14 -15.17 -3.87 0.60
C ASN A 14 -13.67 -3.64 0.31
N LYS A 15 -13.36 -2.61 -0.48
CA LYS A 15 -11.99 -2.24 -0.87
C LYS A 15 -11.52 -1.03 -0.10
N ILE A 16 -10.26 -1.04 0.35
CA ILE A 16 -9.60 0.18 0.84
C ILE A 16 -8.88 0.81 -0.35
N TYR A 17 -9.02 2.12 -0.46
CA TYR A 17 -8.27 2.94 -1.39
C TYR A 17 -7.50 3.95 -0.58
N TYR A 18 -6.20 4.01 -0.84
CA TYR A 18 -5.39 5.17 -0.50
C TYR A 18 -5.39 6.07 -1.72
N THR A 19 -6.04 7.23 -1.64
CA THR A 19 -6.09 8.18 -2.75
C THR A 19 -5.52 9.52 -2.30
N TYR A 20 -4.83 10.20 -3.20
CA TYR A 20 -4.53 11.62 -3.10
C TYR A 20 -5.53 12.36 -3.99
N LYS A 21 -6.10 13.48 -3.52
CA LYS A 21 -6.73 14.44 -4.44
C LYS A 21 -5.60 15.05 -5.27
N VAL A 22 -5.46 14.58 -6.51
CA VAL A 22 -4.71 15.30 -7.54
C VAL A 22 -5.66 16.32 -8.14
N ASP A 23 -5.28 17.59 -8.10
CA ASP A 23 -5.85 18.56 -9.01
C ASP A 23 -5.80 18.01 -10.44
N LYS A 24 -6.91 18.11 -11.17
CA LYS A 24 -7.14 17.42 -12.45
C LYS A 24 -6.20 17.87 -13.59
N THR A 25 -5.21 18.71 -13.32
CA THR A 25 -4.40 19.39 -14.34
C THR A 25 -2.93 18.95 -14.42
N ASN A 26 -2.41 18.00 -13.62
CA ASN A 26 -1.03 17.55 -13.84
C ASN A 26 -0.74 16.05 -13.59
N LYS A 27 -0.50 15.36 -14.71
CA LYS A 27 -0.15 13.95 -14.86
C LYS A 27 1.28 13.66 -14.42
N LYS A 28 1.60 13.85 -13.13
CA LYS A 28 2.74 13.17 -12.50
C LYS A 28 2.19 12.16 -11.49
N ARG A 29 1.91 10.94 -11.97
CA ARG A 29 1.62 9.79 -11.12
C ARG A 29 2.90 9.43 -10.36
N GLY A 30 3.18 10.16 -9.28
CA GLY A 30 4.22 9.81 -8.32
C GLY A 30 3.96 8.37 -7.87
N LYS A 31 4.96 7.51 -8.02
CA LYS A 31 4.95 6.14 -7.49
C LYS A 31 4.65 6.26 -5.99
N ILE A 32 3.55 5.66 -5.52
CA ILE A 32 3.34 5.52 -4.07
C ILE A 32 4.35 4.46 -3.63
N MET A 33 5.29 4.85 -2.78
CA MET A 33 6.27 3.95 -2.18
C MET A 33 5.76 3.61 -0.77
N PHE A 34 5.64 2.31 -0.48
CA PHE A 34 5.35 1.78 0.86
C PHE A 34 6.63 1.15 1.40
N PRO A 35 7.60 1.95 1.87
CA PRO A 35 8.92 1.46 2.26
C PRO A 35 8.85 0.42 3.39
N ASN A 36 7.87 0.52 4.28
CA ASN A 36 7.66 -0.48 5.34
C ASN A 36 7.20 -1.83 4.77
N LEU A 37 6.33 -1.84 3.76
CA LEU A 37 5.93 -3.07 3.07
C LEU A 37 7.13 -3.72 2.36
N ASP A 38 7.98 -2.93 1.70
CA ASP A 38 9.22 -3.40 1.08
C ASP A 38 10.18 -4.00 2.13
N ALA A 39 10.38 -3.30 3.24
CA ALA A 39 11.24 -3.74 4.33
C ALA A 39 10.73 -5.05 4.97
N GLU A 40 9.43 -5.14 5.24
CA GLU A 40 8.83 -6.34 5.84
C GLU A 40 8.91 -7.56 4.91
N GLN A 41 8.69 -7.37 3.60
CA GLN A 41 8.91 -8.44 2.63
C GLN A 41 10.36 -8.93 2.64
N ALA A 42 11.32 -8.02 2.66
CA ALA A 42 12.74 -8.35 2.69
C ALA A 42 13.14 -9.08 3.98
N ARG A 43 12.66 -8.61 5.15
CA ARG A 43 12.88 -9.25 6.46
C ARG A 43 12.37 -10.69 6.49
N ASN A 44 11.23 -10.94 5.85
CA ASN A 44 10.61 -12.26 5.77
C ASN A 44 11.12 -13.11 4.59
N LYS A 45 12.10 -12.62 3.82
CA LYS A 45 12.65 -13.28 2.63
C LYS A 45 11.58 -13.69 1.60
N LEU A 46 10.50 -12.90 1.49
CA LEU A 46 9.40 -13.17 0.57
C LEU A 46 9.61 -12.43 -0.75
N THR A 47 9.61 -13.17 -1.86
CA THR A 47 9.54 -12.57 -3.19
C THR A 47 8.15 -12.01 -3.48
N ASN A 48 8.02 -11.18 -4.53
CA ASN A 48 6.70 -10.73 -4.99
C ASN A 48 5.79 -11.91 -5.37
N GLU A 49 6.33 -12.96 -5.97
CA GLU A 49 5.60 -14.20 -6.31
C GLU A 49 5.09 -14.91 -5.05
N MET A 50 5.95 -15.11 -4.04
CA MET A 50 5.57 -15.75 -2.78
C MET A 50 4.53 -14.92 -2.02
N THR A 51 4.68 -13.60 -2.02
CA THR A 51 3.72 -12.69 -1.37
C THR A 51 2.38 -12.70 -2.09
N ALA A 52 2.38 -12.71 -3.43
CA ALA A 52 1.16 -12.84 -4.23
C ALA A 52 0.43 -14.16 -3.96
N LYS A 53 1.15 -15.29 -3.90
CA LYS A 53 0.59 -16.60 -3.53
C LYS A 53 -0.06 -16.57 -2.15
N ASN A 54 0.59 -15.95 -1.16
CA ASN A 54 0.02 -15.78 0.17
C ASN A 54 -1.28 -14.94 0.18
N LEU A 55 -1.52 -14.12 -0.84
CA LEU A 55 -2.73 -13.32 -0.99
C LEU A 55 -3.75 -13.91 -1.97
N ASN A 56 -3.49 -15.08 -2.55
CA ASN A 56 -4.29 -15.65 -3.65
C ASN A 56 -4.37 -14.69 -4.86
N LEU A 57 -3.25 -14.05 -5.20
CA LEU A 57 -3.13 -13.14 -6.34
C LEU A 57 -2.11 -13.68 -7.36
N SER A 58 -2.23 -13.24 -8.61
CA SER A 58 -1.10 -13.32 -9.54
C SER A 58 -0.01 -12.33 -9.14
N ARG A 59 1.26 -12.66 -9.46
CA ARG A 59 2.39 -11.75 -9.23
C ARG A 59 2.19 -10.38 -9.86
N VAL A 60 1.69 -10.31 -11.10
CA VAL A 60 1.43 -9.05 -11.80
C VAL A 60 0.39 -8.21 -11.06
N SER A 61 -0.67 -8.84 -10.55
CA SER A 61 -1.69 -8.16 -9.73
C SER A 61 -1.08 -7.61 -8.44
N TYR A 62 -0.26 -8.41 -7.75
CA TYR A 62 0.43 -7.98 -6.54
C TYR A 62 1.39 -6.80 -6.80
N GLU A 63 2.22 -6.86 -7.84
CA GLU A 63 3.16 -5.78 -8.19
C GLU A 63 2.43 -4.48 -8.54
N SER A 64 1.32 -4.58 -9.28
CA SER A 64 0.46 -3.43 -9.61
C SER A 64 -0.18 -2.82 -8.36
N LYS A 65 -0.70 -3.66 -7.45
CA LYS A 65 -1.30 -3.22 -6.18
C LYS A 65 -0.25 -2.59 -5.26
N LYS A 66 0.92 -3.20 -5.14
CA LYS A 66 2.05 -2.67 -4.37
C LYS A 66 2.47 -1.28 -4.85
N LYS A 67 2.53 -1.07 -6.18
CA LYS A 67 2.85 0.24 -6.78
C LYS A 67 1.76 1.30 -6.60
N THR A 68 0.50 0.88 -6.47
CA THR A 68 -0.67 1.78 -6.49
C THR A 68 -1.39 1.93 -5.16
N GLY A 69 -1.10 1.07 -4.18
CA GLY A 69 -1.81 1.00 -2.90
C GLY A 69 -3.20 0.36 -2.98
N LYS A 70 -3.62 -0.20 -4.12
CA LYS A 70 -4.98 -0.69 -4.37
C LYS A 70 -5.26 -2.10 -3.81
N PHE A 71 -4.90 -2.32 -2.55
CA PHE A 71 -5.23 -3.55 -1.83
C PHE A 71 -6.68 -3.51 -1.31
N ASN A 72 -7.40 -4.63 -1.44
CA ASN A 72 -8.70 -4.74 -0.77
C ASN A 72 -8.52 -4.96 0.74
N ILE A 73 -9.61 -4.88 1.51
CA ILE A 73 -9.57 -5.03 2.97
C ILE A 73 -8.96 -6.37 3.40
N HIS A 74 -9.33 -7.47 2.72
CA HIS A 74 -8.87 -8.81 3.08
C HIS A 74 -7.38 -9.01 2.77
N GLU A 75 -6.92 -8.54 1.61
CA GLU A 75 -5.51 -8.56 1.19
C GLU A 75 -4.65 -7.78 2.19
N ALA A 76 -5.06 -6.55 2.55
CA ALA A 76 -4.31 -5.73 3.48
C ALA A 76 -4.28 -6.30 4.90
N LYS A 77 -5.42 -6.82 5.40
CA LYS A 77 -5.47 -7.55 6.67
C LYS A 77 -4.56 -8.78 6.66
N ARG A 78 -4.49 -9.50 5.54
CA ARG A 78 -3.63 -10.68 5.42
C ARG A 78 -2.15 -10.30 5.39
N LEU A 79 -1.78 -9.22 4.72
CA LEU A 79 -0.42 -8.67 4.78
C LEU A 79 -0.02 -8.28 6.23
N CYS A 80 -0.90 -7.60 6.96
CA CYS A 80 -0.65 -7.26 8.37
C CYS A 80 -0.43 -8.52 9.23
N LYS A 81 -1.20 -9.60 8.98
CA LYS A 81 -1.02 -10.88 9.67
C LYS A 81 0.29 -11.57 9.32
N ILE A 82 0.69 -11.57 8.04
CA ILE A 82 1.94 -12.17 7.58
C ILE A 82 3.13 -11.47 8.25
N PHE A 83 3.12 -10.14 8.26
CA PHE A 83 4.24 -9.33 8.76
C PHE A 83 4.13 -8.94 10.25
N LYS A 84 3.04 -9.34 10.92
CA LYS A 84 2.80 -9.10 12.35
C LYS A 84 2.95 -7.62 12.76
N CYS A 85 2.45 -6.72 11.93
CA CYS A 85 2.53 -5.27 12.14
C CYS A 85 1.18 -4.58 11.88
N SER A 86 1.08 -3.30 12.29
CA SER A 86 -0.16 -2.53 12.13
C SER A 86 -0.35 -2.12 10.67
N PHE A 87 -1.61 -1.90 10.31
CA PHE A 87 -1.99 -1.41 8.99
C PHE A 87 -1.37 -0.03 8.69
N ASP A 88 -1.40 0.87 9.67
CA ASP A 88 -0.89 2.24 9.51
C ASP A 88 0.64 2.23 9.33
N TYR A 89 1.37 1.37 10.05
CA TYR A 89 2.81 1.18 9.83
C TYR A 89 3.09 0.61 8.43
N LEU A 90 2.44 -0.51 8.08
CA LEU A 90 2.77 -1.27 6.88
C LEU A 90 2.53 -0.47 5.59
N PHE A 91 1.49 0.35 5.58
CA PHE A 91 1.10 1.17 4.43
C PHE A 91 1.42 2.66 4.61
N MET A 92 2.27 3.00 5.57
CA MET A 92 2.81 4.35 5.68
C MET A 92 3.60 4.69 4.42
N THR A 93 3.30 5.86 3.85
CA THR A 93 3.99 6.35 2.66
C THR A 93 5.29 7.05 3.02
N GLU A 94 6.21 7.12 2.05
CA GLU A 94 7.46 7.89 2.20
C GLU A 94 7.20 9.38 2.56
N ASP A 95 6.16 10.00 1.97
CA ASP A 95 5.76 11.38 2.28
C ASP A 95 5.26 11.53 3.75
N GLU A 96 4.71 10.46 4.37
CA GLU A 96 4.28 10.46 5.77
C GLU A 96 5.48 10.26 6.70
N ILE A 97 6.37 9.32 6.38
CA ILE A 97 7.61 9.10 7.15
C ILE A 97 8.44 10.37 7.24
N ASN A 98 8.62 11.08 6.13
CA ASN A 98 9.44 12.29 6.09
C ASN A 98 8.85 13.49 6.85
N LYS A 99 7.57 13.45 7.24
CA LYS A 99 6.94 14.52 8.03
C LYS A 99 7.15 14.35 9.54
N ASP A 100 7.42 13.14 10.01
CA ASP A 100 7.65 12.84 11.43
C ASP A 100 9.12 13.04 11.86
N VAL A 101 10.01 13.42 10.93
CA VAL A 101 11.43 13.72 11.20
C VAL A 101 11.68 15.25 11.26
N GLY A 102 10.63 16.06 11.37
CA GLY A 102 10.67 17.52 11.44
C GLY A 102 10.37 18.07 12.81
#